data_AF-A0A170Z439-F1
#
_entry.id   AF-A0A170Z439-F1
#
_cell.length_a   1.000
_cell.length_b   1.000
_cell.length_c   1.000
_cell.angle_alpha   90.00
_cell.angle_beta   90.00
_cell.angle_gamma   90.00
#
_symmetry.space_group_name_H-M   'P 1'
#
loop_
_entity.id
_entity.type
_entity.pdbx_description
1 polymer ?
#
loop_
_entity_poly.entity_id
_entity_poly.type
_entity_poly.pdbx_seq_one_letter_code
_entity_poly.pdbx_strand_id
1 'polypeptide(L)'
;MDRFADRLRAAPQSRLQRAGAAEALALAREFARRAQLAEFPGAEPREMPDAGMFAAADQVTVAGRDLALVLKTEEEVAEAVRLVQEAQRRAGV
;
A
#
# COMPACT_ATOMS: atom_id res chain seq x y z
N MET A 1 -6.44 -4.28 4.71
CA MET A 1 -5.47 -4.53 3.64
C MET A 1 -5.84 -5.72 2.78
N ASP A 2 -6.10 -6.89 3.39
CA ASP A 2 -6.30 -8.14 2.64
C ASP A 2 -7.40 -8.06 1.58
N ARG A 3 -8.58 -7.51 1.92
CA ARG A 3 -9.67 -7.30 0.95
C ARG A 3 -9.29 -6.41 -0.25
N PHE A 4 -8.36 -5.47 -0.11
CA PHE A 4 -7.87 -4.67 -1.24
C PHE A 4 -6.93 -5.49 -2.12
N ALA A 5 -5.96 -6.16 -1.49
CA ALA A 5 -5.01 -7.01 -2.18
C ALA A 5 -5.71 -8.15 -2.93
N ASP A 6 -6.74 -8.76 -2.34
CA ASP A 6 -7.52 -9.82 -2.99
C ASP A 6 -8.29 -9.31 -4.21
N ARG A 7 -8.85 -8.10 -4.13
CA ARG A 7 -9.49 -7.45 -5.29
C ARG A 7 -8.49 -7.16 -6.42
N LEU A 8 -7.26 -6.76 -6.08
CA LEU A 8 -6.20 -6.56 -7.06
C LEU A 8 -5.79 -7.89 -7.70
N ARG A 9 -5.61 -8.96 -6.92
CA ARG A 9 -5.28 -10.31 -7.42
C ARG A 9 -6.37 -10.88 -8.34
N ALA A 10 -7.64 -10.56 -8.07
CA ALA A 10 -8.78 -10.98 -8.89
C ALA A 10 -9.05 -10.05 -10.09
N ALA A 11 -8.37 -8.90 -10.21
CA ALA A 11 -8.67 -7.93 -11.26
C ALA A 11 -8.15 -8.39 -12.64
N PRO A 12 -8.89 -8.12 -13.74
CA PRO A 12 -8.39 -8.34 -15.09
C PRO A 12 -7.12 -7.52 -15.36
N GLN A 13 -6.18 -8.11 -16.11
CA GLN A 13 -4.90 -7.47 -16.46
C GLN A 13 -5.08 -6.07 -17.07
N SER A 14 -6.06 -5.89 -17.95
CA SER A 14 -6.34 -4.59 -18.59
C SER A 14 -6.71 -3.48 -17.60
N ARG A 15 -7.35 -3.84 -16.48
CA ARG A 15 -7.68 -2.90 -15.40
C ARG A 15 -6.45 -2.58 -14.55
N LEU A 16 -5.65 -3.59 -14.24
CA LEU A 16 -4.39 -3.43 -13.52
C LEU A 16 -3.39 -2.54 -14.29
N GLN A 17 -3.28 -2.74 -15.61
CA GLN A 17 -2.42 -1.91 -16.48
C GLN A 17 -2.91 -0.46 -16.59
N ARG A 18 -4.22 -0.22 -16.50
CA ARG A 18 -4.77 1.13 -16.64
C ARG A 18 -4.46 2.02 -15.43
N ALA A 19 -4.63 1.49 -14.23
CA ALA A 19 -4.43 2.26 -12.99
C ALA A 19 -4.16 1.39 -11.76
N GLY A 20 -4.77 0.18 -11.69
CA GLY A 20 -4.78 -0.62 -10.46
C GLY A 20 -3.41 -0.94 -9.89
N ALA A 21 -2.44 -1.29 -10.73
CA ALA A 21 -1.09 -1.61 -10.28
C ALA A 21 -0.31 -0.38 -9.79
N ALA A 22 -0.42 0.74 -10.50
CA ALA A 22 0.29 1.97 -10.13
C ALA A 22 -0.24 2.56 -8.82
N GLU A 23 -1.56 2.59 -8.63
CA GLU A 23 -2.19 3.06 -7.38
C GLU A 23 -1.87 2.13 -6.20
N ALA A 24 -1.83 0.82 -6.43
CA ALA A 24 -1.42 -0.14 -5.42
C ALA A 24 0.05 0.04 -5.02
N LEU A 25 0.96 0.18 -5.98
CA LEU A 25 2.39 0.42 -5.70
C LEU A 25 2.59 1.75 -4.97
N ALA A 26 1.89 2.82 -5.35
CA ALA A 26 1.95 4.10 -4.65
C ALA A 26 1.52 3.98 -3.19
N LEU A 27 0.45 3.23 -2.91
CA LEU A 27 0.01 2.95 -1.54
C LEU A 27 1.07 2.14 -0.77
N ALA A 28 1.62 1.08 -1.38
CA ALA A 28 2.65 0.25 -0.76
C ALA A 28 3.90 1.07 -0.39
N ARG A 29 4.34 1.96 -1.28
CA ARG A 29 5.45 2.89 -1.02
C ARG A 29 5.16 3.82 0.13
N GLU A 30 3.97 4.40 0.19
CA GLU A 30 3.60 5.30 1.28
C GLU A 30 3.58 4.58 2.63
N PHE A 31 3.06 3.35 2.69
CA PHE A 31 3.10 2.54 3.91
C PHE A 31 4.52 2.17 4.32
N ALA A 32 5.34 1.71 3.39
CA ALA A 32 6.73 1.37 3.67
C ALA A 32 7.53 2.59 4.15
N ARG A 33 7.26 3.78 3.59
CA ARG A 33 7.89 5.03 4.02
C ARG A 33 7.49 5.39 5.45
N ARG A 34 6.19 5.33 5.77
CA ARG A 34 5.68 5.61 7.13
C ARG A 34 6.22 4.62 8.16
N ALA A 35 6.26 3.33 7.81
CA ALA A 35 6.82 2.31 8.68
C ALA A 35 8.30 2.60 9.00
N GLN A 36 9.10 2.85 7.96
CA GLN A 36 10.53 3.17 8.12
C GLN A 36 10.77 4.43 8.97
N LEU A 37 9.98 5.49 8.80
CA LEU A 37 10.13 6.71 9.62
C LEU A 37 9.77 6.49 11.09
N ALA A 38 8.83 5.59 11.37
CA ALA A 38 8.45 5.25 12.74
C ALA A 38 9.51 4.36 13.42
N GLU A 39 10.10 3.42 12.68
CA GLU A 39 11.13 2.49 13.20
C GLU A 39 12.52 3.12 13.30
N PHE A 40 12.87 3.97 12.32
CA PHE A 40 14.19 4.60 12.20
C PHE A 40 14.07 6.13 12.10
N PRO A 41 13.68 6.83 13.19
CA PRO A 41 13.58 8.28 13.16
C PRO A 41 14.89 8.96 12.72
N GLY A 42 14.80 9.83 11.71
CA GLY A 42 15.94 10.58 11.18
C GLY A 42 16.77 9.85 10.11
N ALA A 43 16.44 8.59 9.79
CA ALA A 43 17.02 7.90 8.64
C ALA A 43 16.24 8.26 7.36
N GLU A 44 16.94 8.39 6.23
CA GLU A 44 16.32 8.56 4.93
C GLU A 44 15.60 7.26 4.53
N PRO A 45 14.27 7.26 4.27
CA PRO A 45 13.54 6.06 3.91
C PRO A 45 14.00 5.49 2.57
N ARG A 46 14.14 4.17 2.50
CA ARG A 46 14.43 3.47 1.24
C ARG A 46 13.17 3.37 0.40
N GLU A 47 13.30 3.61 -0.90
CA GLU A 47 12.20 3.47 -1.85
C GLU A 47 11.90 1.99 -2.14
N MET A 48 10.63 1.60 -2.04
CA MET A 48 10.18 0.28 -2.48
C MET A 48 10.19 0.21 -4.01
N PRO A 49 10.89 -0.77 -4.63
CA PRO A 49 10.97 -0.88 -6.07
C PRO A 49 9.62 -1.27 -6.69
N ASP A 50 9.42 -0.95 -7.96
CA ASP A 50 8.34 -1.54 -8.75
C ASP A 50 8.72 -2.99 -9.07
N ALA A 51 8.00 -3.96 -8.51
CA ALA A 51 8.22 -5.39 -8.74
C ALA A 51 7.31 -5.96 -9.84
N GLY A 52 6.58 -5.10 -10.56
CA GLY A 52 5.65 -5.45 -11.61
C GLY A 52 4.20 -5.52 -11.14
N MET A 53 3.28 -5.40 -12.11
CA MET A 53 1.86 -5.19 -11.86
C MET A 53 1.16 -6.27 -11.01
N PHE A 54 1.64 -7.52 -11.07
CA PHE A 54 1.08 -8.63 -10.30
C PHE A 54 1.61 -8.70 -8.88
N ALA A 55 2.81 -8.15 -8.63
CA ALA A 55 3.40 -8.07 -7.29
C ALA A 55 2.83 -6.91 -6.47
N ALA A 56 2.18 -5.92 -7.10
CA ALA A 56 1.67 -4.74 -6.42
C ALA A 56 0.69 -5.08 -5.28
N ALA A 57 -0.13 -6.13 -5.43
CA ALA A 57 -1.01 -6.60 -4.37
C ALA A 57 -0.24 -7.14 -3.16
N ASP A 58 0.82 -7.90 -3.40
CA ASP A 58 1.67 -8.47 -2.34
C ASP A 58 2.49 -7.39 -1.65
N GLN A 59 2.97 -6.40 -2.40
CA GLN A 59 3.67 -5.23 -1.86
C GLN A 59 2.76 -4.43 -0.91
N VAL A 60 1.48 -4.23 -1.27
CA VAL A 60 0.49 -3.61 -0.36
C VAL A 60 0.26 -4.47 0.88
N THR A 61 0.13 -5.79 0.73
CA THR A 61 -0.06 -6.69 1.87
C THR A 61 1.13 -6.64 2.84
N VAL A 62 2.36 -6.70 2.35
CA VAL A 62 3.57 -6.66 3.18
C VAL A 62 3.71 -5.28 3.84
N ALA A 63 3.71 -4.20 3.08
CA ALA A 63 3.89 -2.85 3.62
C ALA A 63 2.78 -2.46 4.60
N GLY A 64 1.54 -2.90 4.35
CA GLY A 64 0.43 -2.66 5.26
C GLY A 64 0.54 -3.42 6.58
N ARG A 65 1.14 -4.63 6.58
CA ARG A 65 1.43 -5.38 7.81
C ARG A 65 2.57 -4.73 8.60
N ASP A 66 3.63 -4.31 7.92
CA ASP A 66 4.75 -3.62 8.55
C ASP A 66 4.28 -2.32 9.20
N LEU A 67 3.47 -1.53 8.50
CA LEU A 67 2.88 -0.31 9.05
C LEU A 67 2.04 -0.61 10.29
N ALA A 68 1.20 -1.66 10.26
CA ALA A 68 0.33 -2.00 11.39
C ALA A 68 1.09 -2.33 12.68
N LEU A 69 2.35 -2.77 12.59
CA LEU A 69 3.19 -3.05 13.77
C LEU A 69 3.66 -1.79 14.49
N VAL A 70 3.64 -0.63 13.81
CA VAL A 70 4.24 0.60 14.32
C VAL A 70 3.23 1.72 14.60
N LEU A 71 1.96 1.56 14.20
CA LEU A 71 0.89 2.48 14.57
C LEU A 71 0.60 2.36 16.08
N LYS A 72 0.42 3.51 16.73
CA LYS A 72 0.25 3.65 18.18
C LYS A 72 -1.10 4.25 18.56
N THR A 73 -1.74 5.00 17.66
CA THR A 73 -3.00 5.69 17.96
C THR A 73 -4.13 5.33 17.00
N GLU A 74 -5.38 5.56 17.43
CA GLU A 74 -6.55 5.35 16.60
C GLU A 74 -6.57 6.29 15.38
N GLU A 75 -6.06 7.51 15.54
CA GLU A 75 -5.96 8.49 14.45
C GLU A 75 -5.01 8.02 13.35
N GLU A 76 -3.87 7.41 13.73
CA GLU A 76 -2.92 6.84 12.78
C GLU A 76 -3.53 5.67 12.00
N VAL A 77 -4.34 4.85 12.67
CA VAL A 77 -5.11 3.77 12.02
C VAL A 77 -6.17 4.34 11.08
N ALA A 78 -6.94 5.33 11.52
CA ALA A 78 -7.98 5.97 10.72
C ALA A 78 -7.40 6.60 9.44
N GLU A 79 -6.24 7.24 9.56
CA GLU A 79 -5.51 7.80 8.43
C GLU A 79 -5.01 6.72 7.47
N ALA A 80 -4.45 5.61 7.97
CA ALA A 80 -4.07 4.48 7.13
C ALA A 80 -5.27 3.90 6.38
N VAL A 81 -6.43 3.76 7.04
CA VAL A 81 -7.69 3.32 6.42
C VAL A 81 -8.14 4.30 5.32
N ARG A 82 -8.06 5.61 5.56
CA ARG A 82 -8.41 6.63 4.56
C ARG A 82 -7.58 6.50 3.30
N LEU A 83 -6.27 6.29 3.42
CA LEU A 83 -5.37 6.07 2.29
C LEU A 83 -5.73 4.82 1.49
N VAL A 84 -6.07 3.71 2.16
CA VAL A 84 -6.55 2.50 1.48
C VAL A 84 -7.81 2.79 0.68
N GLN A 85 -8.77 3.51 1.25
CA GLN A 85 -10.02 3.84 0.58
C GLN A 85 -9.80 4.76 -0.63
N GLU A 86 -8.88 5.73 -0.52
CA GLU A 86 -8.47 6.59 -1.64
C GLU A 86 -7.84 5.79 -2.77
N ALA A 87 -6.89 4.91 -2.45
CA ALA A 87 -6.25 4.04 -3.42
C ALA A 87 -7.25 3.09 -4.10
N GLN A 88 -8.21 2.52 -3.35
CA GLN A 88 -9.28 1.70 -3.92
C GLN A 88 -10.10 2.46 -4.96
N ARG A 89 -10.51 3.69 -4.64
CA ARG A 89 -11.28 4.53 -5.56
C ARG A 89 -10.51 4.83 -6.84
N ARG A 90 -9.22 5.16 -6.73
CA ARG A 90 -8.37 5.47 -7.90
C ARG A 90 -8.02 4.23 -8.72
N ALA A 91 -7.80 3.09 -8.07
CA ALA A 91 -7.52 1.81 -8.72
C ALA A 91 -8.74 1.24 -9.48
N GLY A 92 -9.96 1.68 -9.12
CA GLY A 92 -11.19 1.22 -9.76
C GLY A 92 -11.53 -0.24 -9.46
N VAL A 93 -11.19 -0.72 -8.24
CA VAL A 93 -11.40 -2.11 -7.77
C VAL A 93 -12.22 -2.20 -6.49
#